data_AF-A0A4R5NEG3-F1
#
_entry.id   AF-A0A4R5NEG3-F1
#
_cell.length_a   1.000
_cell.length_b   1.000
_cell.length_c   1.000
_cell.angle_alpha   90.00
_cell.angle_beta   90.00
_cell.angle_gamma   90.00
#
_symmetry.space_group_name_H-M   'P 1'
#
loop_
_entity.id
_entity.type
_entity.pdbx_description
1 polymer ?
#
loop_
_entity_poly.entity_id
_entity_poly.type
_entity_poly.pdbx_seq_one_letter_code
_entity_poly.pdbx_strand_id
1 'polypeptide(L)'
;MYFSPSFLQNTLYIVAAVLIVFILTVIIYKIKHNIKIWDKSMTLAIVVLLNTLYSILGGFINLPYELSSVVTGGLSLVAFGYIVVIIWDLHKQRKISEK
;
A
#
# COMPACT_ATOMS: atom_id res chain seq x y z
N MET A 1 21.93 -9.77 10.65
CA MET A 1 21.25 -9.99 11.93
C MET A 1 19.76 -10.07 11.63
N TYR A 2 19.11 -11.22 11.84
CA TYR A 2 17.66 -11.31 11.65
C TYR A 2 16.99 -10.61 12.83
N PHE A 3 16.13 -9.64 12.56
CA PHE A 3 15.27 -9.05 13.56
C PHE A 3 14.42 -10.14 14.21
N SER A 4 14.12 -10.01 15.50
CA SER A 4 13.25 -10.99 16.16
C SER A 4 11.86 -10.99 15.50
N PRO A 5 11.18 -12.15 15.41
CA PRO A 5 9.83 -12.22 14.87
C PRO A 5 8.87 -11.24 15.57
N SER A 6 9.03 -11.07 16.88
CA SER A 6 8.27 -10.11 17.70
C SER A 6 8.52 -8.64 17.29
N PHE A 7 9.76 -8.27 16.97
CA PHE A 7 10.10 -6.93 16.51
C PHE A 7 9.49 -6.64 15.13
N LEU A 8 9.53 -7.64 14.23
CA LEU A 8 8.93 -7.53 12.89
C LEU A 8 7.42 -7.30 12.98
N GLN A 9 6.74 -8.11 13.80
CA GLN A 9 5.30 -7.99 13.99
C GLN A 9 4.91 -6.65 14.60
N ASN A 10 5.65 -6.19 15.62
CA ASN A 10 5.39 -4.90 16.26
C ASN A 10 5.56 -3.73 15.27
N THR A 11 6.58 -3.78 14.43
CA THR A 11 6.81 -2.78 13.38
C THR A 11 5.68 -2.80 12.35
N LEU A 12 5.21 -3.97 11.94
CA LEU A 12 4.08 -4.13 11.02
C LEU A 12 2.79 -3.52 11.59
N TYR A 13 2.51 -3.68 12.90
CA TYR A 13 1.34 -3.03 13.53
C TYR A 13 1.44 -1.50 13.49
N ILE A 14 2.61 -0.94 13.79
CA ILE A 14 2.83 0.51 13.75
C ILE A 14 2.65 1.03 12.31
N VAL A 15 3.24 0.35 11.33
CA VAL A 15 3.10 0.70 9.91
C VAL A 15 1.63 0.64 9.48
N ALA A 16 0.90 -0.41 9.85
CA ALA A 16 -0.53 -0.53 9.55
C ALA A 16 -1.34 0.62 10.16
N ALA A 17 -1.09 0.95 11.43
CA ALA A 17 -1.78 2.05 12.12
C ALA A 17 -1.56 3.40 11.43
N VAL A 18 -0.30 3.70 11.08
CA VAL A 18 0.06 4.93 10.35
C VAL A 18 -0.61 4.96 8.98
N LEU A 19 -0.61 3.84 8.25
CA LEU A 19 -1.20 3.74 6.92
C LEU A 19 -2.73 3.96 6.98
N ILE A 20 -3.41 3.39 7.97
CA ILE A 20 -4.85 3.58 8.17
C ILE A 20 -5.17 5.05 8.45
N VAL A 21 -4.43 5.70 9.36
CA VAL A 21 -4.62 7.12 9.68
C VAL A 21 -4.40 7.97 8.43
N PHE A 22 -3.33 7.72 7.68
CA PHE A 22 -3.04 8.42 6.44
C PHE A 22 -4.18 8.28 5.40
N ILE A 23 -4.66 7.06 5.17
CA ILE A 23 -5.76 6.79 4.25
C ILE A 23 -7.03 7.53 4.69
N LEU A 24 -7.37 7.50 5.98
CA LEU A 24 -8.53 8.22 6.52
C LEU A 24 -8.41 9.74 6.33
N THR A 25 -7.25 10.32 6.61
CA THR A 25 -7.00 11.75 6.38
C THR A 25 -7.17 12.12 4.91
N VAL A 26 -6.66 11.30 3.99
CA VAL A 26 -6.81 11.51 2.54
C VAL A 26 -8.26 11.41 2.10
N ILE A 27 -9.02 10.44 2.61
CA ILE A 27 -10.46 10.31 2.33
C ILE A 27 -11.20 11.57 2.80
N ILE A 28 -10.98 11.99 4.05
CA ILE A 28 -11.64 13.17 4.63
C ILE A 28 -11.34 14.42 3.80
N TYR A 29 -10.06 14.60 3.42
CA TYR A 29 -9.65 15.69 2.55
C TYR A 29 -10.37 15.66 1.20
N LYS A 30 -10.40 14.50 0.53
CA LYS A 30 -11.05 14.36 -0.79
C LYS A 30 -12.56 14.61 -0.72
N ILE A 31 -13.22 14.11 0.32
CA ILE A 31 -14.65 14.37 0.56
C ILE A 31 -14.89 15.87 0.74
N LYS A 32 -14.09 16.53 1.59
CA LYS A 32 -14.21 17.98 1.86
C LYS A 32 -14.03 18.83 0.60
N HIS A 33 -13.13 18.43 -0.29
CA HIS A 33 -12.82 19.17 -1.51
C HIS A 33 -13.60 18.68 -2.75
N ASN A 34 -14.56 17.76 -2.59
CA ASN A 34 -15.34 17.15 -3.67
C ASN A 34 -14.45 16.56 -4.79
N ILE A 35 -13.34 15.96 -4.38
CA ILE A 35 -12.39 15.28 -5.26
C ILE A 35 -12.76 13.80 -5.31
N LYS A 36 -12.56 13.16 -6.47
CA LYS A 36 -12.79 11.72 -6.63
C LYS A 36 -12.01 10.92 -5.58
N ILE A 37 -12.76 10.22 -4.72
CA ILE A 37 -12.20 9.40 -3.62
C ILE A 37 -11.33 8.27 -4.18
N TRP A 38 -11.83 7.60 -5.22
CA TRP A 38 -11.18 6.45 -5.84
C TRP A 38 -10.30 6.85 -7.03
N ASP A 39 -9.00 6.92 -6.80
CA ASP A 39 -7.98 7.16 -7.82
C ASP A 39 -6.84 6.14 -7.70
N LYS A 40 -5.86 6.24 -8.62
CA LYS A 40 -4.72 5.32 -8.70
C LYS A 40 -3.92 5.27 -7.39
N SER A 41 -3.75 6.41 -6.71
CA SER A 41 -3.03 6.50 -5.44
C SER A 41 -3.83 5.90 -4.29
N MET A 42 -5.15 6.06 -4.26
CA MET A 42 -6.02 5.39 -3.31
C MET A 42 -5.98 3.87 -3.47
N THR A 43 -6.04 3.37 -4.71
CA THR A 43 -5.91 1.93 -4.99
C THR A 43 -4.55 1.40 -4.53
N LEU A 44 -3.46 2.11 -4.82
CA LEU A 44 -2.13 1.74 -4.35
C LEU A 44 -2.06 1.65 -2.82
N ALA A 45 -2.58 2.66 -2.12
CA ALA A 45 -2.59 2.69 -0.65
C ALA A 45 -3.39 1.52 -0.06
N ILE A 46 -4.54 1.17 -0.67
CA ILE A 46 -5.35 0.02 -0.25
C ILE A 46 -4.62 -1.30 -0.50
N VAL A 47 -3.96 -1.47 -1.65
CA VAL A 47 -3.19 -2.69 -1.96
C VAL A 47 -2.06 -2.88 -0.95
N VAL A 48 -1.35 -1.81 -0.60
CA VAL A 48 -0.29 -1.84 0.43
C VAL A 48 -0.88 -2.15 1.81
N LEU A 49 -2.04 -1.60 2.15
CA LEU A 49 -2.73 -1.91 3.41
C LEU A 49 -3.09 -3.39 3.48
N LEU A 50 -3.70 -3.95 2.42
CA LEU A 50 -4.06 -5.36 2.35
C LEU A 50 -2.83 -6.27 2.49
N ASN A 51 -1.72 -5.91 1.85
CA ASN A 51 -0.46 -6.67 1.98
C ASN A 51 0.09 -6.64 3.40
N THR A 52 0.00 -5.48 4.06
CA THR A 52 0.43 -5.29 5.44
C THR A 52 -0.43 -6.10 6.41
N LEU A 53 -1.76 -6.05 6.23
CA LEU A 53 -2.71 -6.84 7.02
C LEU A 53 -2.51 -8.34 6.81
N TYR A 54 -2.26 -8.78 5.57
CA TYR A 54 -1.97 -10.17 5.26
C TYR A 54 -0.68 -10.66 5.93
N SER A 55 0.36 -9.82 5.92
CA SER A 55 1.63 -10.11 6.61
C SER A 55 1.45 -10.23 8.13
N ILE A 56 0.59 -9.37 8.71
CA ILE A 56 0.21 -9.44 10.13
C ILE A 56 -0.51 -10.76 10.43
N LEU A 57 -1.47 -11.15 9.59
CA LEU A 57 -2.22 -12.41 9.70
C LEU A 57 -1.30 -13.63 9.64
N GLY A 58 -0.28 -13.61 8.77
CA GLY A 58 0.75 -14.64 8.69
C GLY A 58 1.57 -14.84 9.96
N GLY A 59 1.62 -13.85 10.85
CA GLY A 59 2.25 -13.99 12.16
C GLY A 59 1.36 -14.64 13.24
N PHE A 60 0.05 -14.78 12.99
CA PHE A 60 -0.89 -15.46 13.90
C PHE A 60 -1.30 -16.85 13.42
N ILE A 61 -1.36 -17.04 12.11
CA ILE A 61 -1.76 -18.30 11.47
C ILE A 61 -0.61 -18.75 10.57
N ASN A 62 -0.16 -20.00 10.72
CA ASN A 62 0.77 -20.62 9.79
C ASN A 62 0.06 -20.89 8.46
N LEU A 63 -0.04 -19.86 7.63
CA LEU A 63 -0.55 -19.99 6.27
C LEU A 63 0.44 -20.79 5.42
N PRO A 64 -0.04 -21.66 4.51
CA PRO A 64 0.84 -22.42 3.63
C PRO A 64 1.73 -21.47 2.82
N TYR A 65 3.02 -21.80 2.77
CA TYR A 65 4.04 -20.95 2.16
C TYR A 65 3.70 -20.54 0.72
N GLU A 66 3.15 -21.47 -0.07
CA GLU A 66 2.74 -21.21 -1.45
C GLU A 66 1.66 -20.11 -1.53
N LEU A 67 0.65 -20.16 -0.65
CA LEU A 67 -0.41 -19.16 -0.61
C LEU A 67 0.14 -17.79 -0.17
N SER A 68 1.02 -17.79 0.83
CA SER A 68 1.63 -16.55 1.34
C SER A 68 2.53 -15.88 0.30
N SER A 69 3.31 -16.68 -0.42
CA SER A 69 4.17 -16.24 -1.52
C SER A 69 3.36 -15.65 -2.67
N VAL A 70 2.29 -16.32 -3.11
CA VAL A 70 1.42 -15.84 -4.20
C VAL A 70 0.72 -14.54 -3.82
N VAL A 71 0.15 -14.45 -2.61
CA VAL A 71 -0.58 -13.24 -2.18
C VAL A 71 0.38 -12.07 -1.99
N THR A 72 1.47 -12.25 -1.27
CA THR A 72 2.43 -11.17 -0.98
C THR A 72 3.14 -10.73 -2.26
N GLY A 73 3.58 -11.69 -3.09
CA GLY A 73 4.19 -11.42 -4.39
C GLY A 73 3.23 -10.74 -5.37
N GLY A 74 1.99 -11.23 -5.45
CA GLY A 74 0.95 -10.66 -6.30
C GLY A 74 0.58 -9.23 -5.89
N LEU A 75 0.32 -8.98 -4.61
CA LEU A 75 0.03 -7.63 -4.10
C LEU A 75 1.21 -6.68 -4.30
N SER A 76 2.44 -7.16 -4.13
CA SER A 76 3.66 -6.37 -4.40
C SER A 76 3.80 -6.01 -5.87
N LEU A 77 3.51 -6.95 -6.79
CA LEU A 77 3.52 -6.70 -8.23
C LEU A 77 2.45 -5.67 -8.63
N VAL A 78 1.25 -5.78 -8.07
CA VAL A 78 0.17 -4.80 -8.30
C VAL A 78 0.60 -3.41 -7.80
N ALA A 79 1.16 -3.33 -6.59
CA ALA A 79 1.66 -2.07 -6.04
C ALA A 79 2.75 -1.46 -6.94
N PHE A 80 3.69 -2.27 -7.41
CA PHE A 80 4.73 -1.83 -8.35
C PHE A 80 4.13 -1.31 -9.67
N GLY A 81 3.15 -2.01 -10.25
CA GLY A 81 2.46 -1.57 -11.45
C GLY A 81 1.81 -0.19 -11.28
N TYR A 82 1.13 0.04 -10.15
CA TYR A 82 0.55 1.34 -9.84
C TYR A 82 1.60 2.44 -9.67
N ILE A 83 2.73 2.15 -9.03
CA ILE A 83 3.85 3.11 -8.90
C ILE A 83 4.37 3.51 -10.28
N VAL A 84 4.60 2.55 -11.18
CA VAL A 84 5.07 2.82 -12.55
C VAL A 84 4.07 3.70 -13.30
N VAL A 85 2.77 3.41 -13.20
CA VAL A 85 1.71 4.21 -13.84
C VAL A 85 1.69 5.63 -13.27
N ILE A 86 1.84 5.82 -11.96
CA ILE A 86 1.88 7.14 -11.33
C ILE A 86 3.11 7.93 -11.80
N ILE A 87 4.30 7.32 -11.80
CA ILE A 87 5.54 7.96 -12.28
C ILE A 87 5.41 8.35 -13.75
N TRP A 88 4.84 7.49 -14.58
CA TRP A 88 4.61 7.77 -15.99
C TRP A 88 3.66 8.96 -16.19
N ASP A 89 2.58 9.03 -15.41
CA ASP A 89 1.62 10.14 -15.46
C ASP A 89 2.30 11.47 -15.06
N LEU A 90 3.12 11.46 -13.99
CA LEU A 90 3.91 12.61 -13.56
C LEU A 90 4.92 13.06 -14.62
N HIS A 91 5.61 12.10 -15.26
CA HIS A 91 6.55 12.39 -16.34
C HIS A 91 5.86 13.00 -17.56
N LYS A 92 4.65 12.52 -17.90
CA LYS A 92 3.83 13.08 -18.99
C LYS A 92 3.36 14.49 -18.67
N GLN A 93 2.89 14.76 -17.46
CA GLN A 93 2.42 16.08 -17.05
C GLN A 93 3.56 17.11 -17.07
N ARG A 94 4.77 16.73 -16.65
CA ARG A 94 5.95 17.61 -16.72
C ARG A 94 6.26 18.07 -18.15
N LYS A 95 6.21 17.17 -19.14
CA LYS A 95 6.46 17.51 -20.56
C LYS A 95 5.41 18.44 -21.16
N ILE A 96 4.20 18.47 -20.60
CA ILE A 96 3.12 19.36 -21.06
C ILE A 96 3.28 20.75 -20.43
N SER A 97 3.73 20.83 -19.17
CA SER A 97 3.93 22.10 -18.46
C SER A 97 5.19 22.87 -18.89
N GLU A 98 6.16 22.20 -19.53
CA GLU A 98 7.37 22.84 -20.09
C GLU A 98 7.16 23.35 -21.55
N LYS A 99 5.96 23.23 -22.11
CA LYS A 99 5.55 23.84 -23.39
C LYS A 99 4.69 25.08 -23.16
#